data_AF-A0A969X419-F1
#
_entry.id   AF-A0A969X419-F1
#
_cell.length_a   1.000
_cell.length_b   1.000
_cell.length_c   1.000
_cell.angle_alpha   90.00
_cell.angle_beta   90.00
_cell.angle_gamma   90.00
#
_symmetry.space_group_name_H-M   'P 1'
#
loop_
_entity.id
_entity.type
_entity.pdbx_description
1 polymer ?
#
loop_
_entity_poly.entity_id
_entity_poly.type
_entity_poly.pdbx_seq_one_letter_code
_entity_poly.pdbx_strand_id
1 'polypeptide(L)'
;MFKKVIFSTAICLGLVFSSQQNCFAQEKTKDELKAEREVLKSEMKSKEAEERKAKFEKLEAPKTSGVASVDQLATNSTSILTSTKVINAQIPEMYKRTIGETVDGVTDVTVKKPTVEELATLALTITTQIKAVADASTAVTTAPADIKNASPMQAPKATKALNYSKDALALAGPELQLNLKVINNLIATLKSANNN
;
A
#
# COMPACT_ATOMS: atom_id res chain seq x y z
N MET A 1 -44.55 -25.26 8.04
CA MET A 1 -43.72 -26.50 8.04
C MET A 1 -42.34 -26.10 7.50
N PHE A 2 -41.29 -26.00 8.32
CA PHE A 2 -40.31 -27.08 8.65
C PHE A 2 -39.78 -27.76 7.38
N LYS A 3 -38.48 -27.94 7.05
CA LYS A 3 -37.12 -27.86 7.65
C LYS A 3 -36.18 -27.75 6.41
N LYS A 4 -35.10 -26.96 6.39
CA LYS A 4 -33.74 -27.22 6.93
C LYS A 4 -33.03 -28.46 6.33
N VAL A 5 -31.73 -28.27 6.03
CA VAL A 5 -30.59 -29.23 6.04
C VAL A 5 -30.25 -29.83 4.66
N ILE A 6 -29.00 -30.00 4.17
CA ILE A 6 -27.59 -29.61 4.46
C ILE A 6 -26.74 -30.67 3.73
N PHE A 7 -25.66 -30.27 3.03
CA PHE A 7 -24.44 -31.07 2.75
C PHE A 7 -24.62 -32.39 1.94
N SER A 8 -23.67 -33.01 1.25
CA SER A 8 -22.23 -32.91 1.13
C SER A 8 -21.79 -33.82 -0.05
N THR A 9 -20.65 -33.51 -0.68
CA THR A 9 -19.64 -34.44 -1.25
C THR A 9 -20.12 -35.49 -2.28
N ALA A 10 -19.61 -35.56 -3.51
CA ALA A 10 -18.21 -35.81 -3.85
C ALA A 10 -18.05 -35.91 -5.39
N ILE A 11 -16.79 -35.87 -5.83
CA ILE A 11 -16.30 -36.30 -7.16
C ILE A 11 -16.41 -35.24 -8.26
N CYS A 12 -15.38 -34.39 -8.31
CA CYS A 12 -14.62 -34.13 -9.52
C CYS A 12 -13.19 -33.72 -9.11
N LEU A 13 -12.54 -34.60 -8.32
CA LEU A 13 -11.08 -34.62 -8.23
C LEU A 13 -10.59 -35.30 -9.53
N GLY A 14 -10.06 -34.51 -10.45
CA GLY A 14 -9.37 -35.02 -11.63
C GLY A 14 -9.97 -34.55 -12.94
N LEU A 15 -9.77 -33.27 -13.29
CA LEU A 15 -9.59 -32.78 -14.67
C LEU A 15 -9.33 -31.27 -14.77
N VAL A 16 -8.49 -30.72 -13.88
CA VAL A 16 -7.88 -29.39 -14.11
C VAL A 16 -6.40 -29.45 -13.71
N PHE A 17 -5.66 -30.39 -14.30
CA PHE A 17 -4.20 -30.51 -14.15
C PHE A 17 -3.49 -30.69 -15.50
N SER A 18 -4.02 -30.05 -16.56
CA SER A 18 -3.40 -30.11 -17.90
C SER A 18 -3.39 -28.76 -18.63
N SER A 19 -3.11 -27.68 -17.90
CA SER A 19 -2.55 -26.44 -18.49
C SER A 19 -1.37 -25.87 -17.70
N GLN A 20 -0.89 -26.59 -16.67
CA GLN A 20 0.32 -26.24 -15.92
C GLN A 20 1.57 -26.90 -16.50
N GLN A 21 1.80 -26.78 -17.80
CA GLN A 21 3.12 -26.99 -18.39
C GLN A 21 3.29 -25.93 -19.49
N ASN A 22 4.22 -24.98 -19.26
CA ASN A 22 4.60 -23.82 -20.09
C ASN A 22 4.07 -22.43 -19.69
N CYS A 23 3.76 -22.16 -18.43
CA CYS A 23 3.85 -20.79 -17.92
C CYS A 23 5.24 -20.57 -17.32
N PHE A 24 6.25 -20.37 -18.17
CA PHE A 24 7.22 -19.35 -17.81
C PHE A 24 6.38 -18.10 -17.53
N ALA A 25 6.52 -17.47 -16.36
CA ALA A 25 5.96 -16.14 -16.17
C ALA A 25 6.59 -15.26 -17.25
N GLN A 26 5.88 -15.08 -18.37
CA GLN A 26 6.41 -14.34 -19.50
C GLN A 26 6.68 -12.93 -18.99
N GLU A 27 7.95 -12.53 -19.01
CA GLU A 27 8.31 -11.16 -18.68
C GLU A 27 7.49 -10.23 -19.57
N LYS A 28 6.84 -9.23 -18.97
CA LYS A 28 6.07 -8.25 -19.72
C LYS A 28 6.96 -7.64 -20.80
N THR A 29 6.41 -7.50 -22.00
CA THR A 29 7.10 -6.82 -23.10
C THR A 29 7.37 -5.36 -22.74
N LYS A 30 8.33 -4.73 -23.43
CA LYS A 30 8.64 -3.30 -23.24
C LYS A 30 7.41 -2.41 -23.46
N ASP A 31 6.56 -2.76 -24.43
CA ASP A 31 5.34 -2.01 -24.74
C ASP A 31 4.26 -2.18 -23.66
N GLU A 32 4.08 -3.39 -23.13
CA GLU A 32 3.17 -3.63 -21.99
C GLU A 32 3.64 -2.89 -20.72
N LEU A 33 4.96 -2.89 -20.45
CA LEU A 33 5.52 -2.14 -19.33
C LEU A 33 5.33 -0.63 -19.48
N LYS A 34 5.48 -0.11 -20.70
CA LYS A 34 5.22 1.30 -21.01
C LYS A 34 3.74 1.63 -20.85
N ALA A 35 2.84 0.80 -21.37
CA ALA A 35 1.40 1.01 -21.25
C ALA A 35 0.93 1.00 -19.79
N GLU A 36 1.39 0.02 -19.00
CA GLU A 36 1.13 -0.03 -17.55
C GLU A 36 1.67 1.22 -16.85
N ARG A 37 2.88 1.67 -17.22
CA ARG A 37 3.48 2.86 -16.63
C ARG A 37 2.65 4.11 -16.90
N GLU A 38 2.09 4.29 -18.10
CA GLU A 38 1.22 5.43 -18.39
C GLU A 38 -0.06 5.41 -17.55
N VAL A 39 -0.65 4.23 -17.33
CA VAL A 39 -1.79 4.07 -16.42
C VAL A 39 -1.39 4.45 -14.98
N LEU A 40 -0.26 3.96 -14.49
CA LEU A 40 0.23 4.27 -13.14
C LEU A 40 0.57 5.76 -12.97
N LYS A 41 1.17 6.38 -14.00
CA LYS A 41 1.44 7.82 -14.06
C LYS A 41 0.14 8.62 -13.97
N SER A 42 -0.90 8.20 -14.67
CA SER A 42 -2.23 8.80 -14.56
C SER A 42 -2.86 8.60 -13.19
N GLU A 43 -2.75 7.42 -12.59
CA GLU A 43 -3.28 7.12 -11.25
C GLU A 43 -2.56 7.94 -10.16
N MET A 44 -1.24 8.14 -10.26
CA MET A 44 -0.46 8.98 -9.35
C MET A 44 -0.84 10.46 -9.37
N LYS A 45 -1.43 10.93 -10.48
CA LYS A 45 -1.94 12.28 -10.68
C LYS A 45 -3.46 12.37 -10.60
N SER A 46 -4.13 11.27 -10.29
CA SER A 46 -5.58 11.29 -10.17
C SER A 46 -5.96 12.22 -9.03
N LYS A 47 -7.12 12.85 -9.17
CA LYS A 47 -7.66 13.74 -8.13
C LYS A 47 -7.72 13.01 -6.79
N GLU A 48 -8.08 11.74 -6.78
CA GLU A 48 -8.10 10.91 -5.57
C GLU A 48 -6.71 10.76 -4.93
N ALA A 49 -5.66 10.58 -5.72
CA ALA A 49 -4.29 10.49 -5.20
C ALA A 49 -3.80 11.83 -4.63
N GLU A 50 -4.09 12.93 -5.31
CA GLU A 50 -3.77 14.28 -4.83
C GLU A 50 -4.55 14.63 -3.56
N GLU A 51 -5.83 14.28 -3.50
CA GLU A 51 -6.64 14.47 -2.30
C GLU A 51 -6.14 13.63 -1.12
N ARG A 52 -5.70 12.39 -1.35
CA ARG A 52 -5.06 11.59 -0.30
C ARG A 52 -3.81 12.29 0.22
N LYS A 53 -2.91 12.73 -0.66
CA LYS A 53 -1.69 13.52 -0.33
C LYS A 53 -2.03 14.77 0.47
N ALA A 54 -3.03 15.54 0.07
CA ALA A 54 -3.46 16.72 0.81
C ALA A 54 -4.03 16.36 2.21
N LYS A 55 -4.73 15.24 2.34
CA LYS A 55 -5.26 14.76 3.63
C LYS A 55 -4.14 14.24 4.55
N PHE A 56 -3.09 13.62 4.01
CA PHE A 56 -1.90 13.23 4.80
C PHE A 56 -1.28 14.42 5.53
N GLU A 57 -1.23 15.60 4.89
CA GLU A 57 -0.63 16.79 5.49
C GLU A 57 -1.48 17.45 6.57
N LYS A 58 -2.79 17.25 6.53
CA LYS A 58 -3.73 17.85 7.50
C LYS A 58 -4.05 16.95 8.69
N LEU A 59 -3.67 15.67 8.62
CA LEU A 59 -4.03 14.70 9.65
C LEU A 59 -3.08 14.83 10.85
N GLU A 60 -3.59 15.38 11.95
CA GLU A 60 -2.83 15.58 13.18
C GLU A 60 -2.99 14.43 14.17
N ALA A 61 -1.87 14.01 14.76
CA ALA A 61 -1.88 12.97 15.77
C ALA A 61 -2.66 13.44 17.03
N PRO A 62 -3.54 12.59 17.59
CA PRO A 62 -4.27 12.89 18.80
C PRO A 62 -3.32 12.88 20.01
N LYS A 63 -3.70 13.59 21.07
CA LYS A 63 -3.08 13.38 22.39
C LYS A 63 -3.43 12.00 22.92
N THR A 64 -2.58 11.45 23.79
CA THR A 64 -2.81 10.17 24.47
C THR A 64 -4.16 10.16 25.19
N SER A 65 -4.90 9.08 24.99
CA SER A 65 -6.22 8.86 25.57
C SER A 65 -6.17 8.27 26.98
N GLY A 66 -5.08 7.57 27.32
CA GLY A 66 -4.95 6.80 28.55
C GLY A 66 -5.47 5.37 28.42
N VAL A 67 -5.95 4.96 27.25
CA VAL A 67 -6.28 3.56 26.93
C VAL A 67 -5.11 2.98 26.13
N ALA A 68 -4.29 2.14 26.76
CA ALA A 68 -2.99 1.74 26.24
C ALA A 68 -3.04 1.11 24.83
N SER A 69 -4.00 0.23 24.55
CA SER A 69 -4.16 -0.40 23.23
C SER A 69 -4.48 0.62 22.13
N VAL A 70 -5.33 1.60 22.44
CA VAL A 70 -5.72 2.67 21.51
C VAL A 70 -4.58 3.67 21.31
N ASP A 71 -3.83 3.97 22.37
CA ASP A 71 -2.66 4.87 22.29
C ASP A 71 -1.52 4.24 21.49
N GLN A 72 -1.29 2.93 21.66
CA GLN A 72 -0.34 2.18 20.84
C GLN A 72 -0.79 2.13 19.37
N LEU A 73 -2.08 1.90 19.11
CA LEU A 73 -2.63 1.92 17.77
C LEU A 73 -2.43 3.28 17.10
N ALA A 74 -2.75 4.38 17.79
CA ALA A 74 -2.54 5.73 17.27
C ALA A 74 -1.05 5.99 16.98
N THR A 75 -0.15 5.56 17.85
CA THR A 75 1.30 5.68 17.65
C THR A 75 1.76 4.92 16.40
N ASN A 76 1.30 3.67 16.23
CA ASN A 76 1.62 2.86 15.05
C ASN A 76 1.07 3.49 13.77
N SER A 77 -0.18 3.97 13.80
CA SER A 77 -0.79 4.69 12.69
C SER A 77 -0.02 5.97 12.33
N THR A 78 0.49 6.73 13.30
CA THR A 78 1.37 7.89 13.04
C THR A 78 2.69 7.49 12.39
N SER A 79 3.29 6.37 12.83
CA SER A 79 4.53 5.85 12.24
C SER A 79 4.32 5.43 10.77
N ILE A 80 3.25 4.70 10.49
CA ILE A 80 2.84 4.31 9.14
C ILE A 80 2.61 5.54 8.26
N LEU A 81 1.89 6.54 8.77
CA LEU A 81 1.61 7.79 8.05
C LEU A 81 2.91 8.51 7.68
N THR A 82 3.82 8.65 8.65
CA THR A 82 5.13 9.28 8.46
C THR A 82 5.97 8.53 7.44
N SER A 83 6.05 7.20 7.55
CA SER A 83 6.78 6.38 6.57
C SER A 83 6.18 6.50 5.17
N THR A 84 4.85 6.57 5.06
CA THR A 84 4.16 6.72 3.78
C THR A 84 4.50 8.07 3.14
N LYS A 85 4.57 9.16 3.90
CA LYS A 85 5.01 10.47 3.40
C LYS A 85 6.43 10.43 2.84
N VAL A 86 7.36 9.76 3.54
CA VAL A 86 8.74 9.59 3.08
C VAL A 86 8.79 8.80 1.76
N ILE A 87 8.05 7.69 1.67
CA ILE A 87 7.95 6.89 0.44
C ILE A 87 7.37 7.73 -0.69
N ASN A 88 6.31 8.50 -0.46
CA ASN A 88 5.69 9.37 -1.47
C ASN A 88 6.66 10.39 -2.05
N ALA A 89 7.61 10.89 -1.26
CA ALA A 89 8.66 11.78 -1.74
C ALA A 89 9.74 11.05 -2.57
N GLN A 90 10.01 9.78 -2.28
CA GLN A 90 11.00 8.97 -2.99
C GLN A 90 10.51 8.46 -4.35
N ILE A 91 9.21 8.18 -4.49
CA ILE A 91 8.64 7.55 -5.69
C ILE A 91 8.86 8.37 -6.97
N PRO A 92 8.58 9.69 -7.02
CA PRO A 92 8.84 10.50 -8.21
C PRO A 92 10.32 10.53 -8.61
N GLU A 93 11.23 10.51 -7.63
CA GLU A 93 12.67 10.50 -7.88
C GLU A 93 13.13 9.16 -8.46
N MET A 94 12.64 8.03 -7.92
CA MET A 94 12.92 6.70 -8.49
C MET A 94 12.36 6.55 -9.90
N TYR A 95 11.16 7.10 -10.14
CA TYR A 95 10.55 7.16 -11.47
C TYR A 95 11.47 7.94 -12.43
N LYS A 96 11.82 9.17 -12.07
CA LYS A 96 12.68 10.04 -12.90
C LYS A 96 14.02 9.37 -13.22
N ARG A 97 14.70 8.82 -12.21
CA ARG A 97 16.00 8.16 -12.39
C ARG A 97 15.90 6.90 -13.25
N THR A 98 14.78 6.19 -13.23
CA THR A 98 14.59 4.95 -14.03
C THR A 98 14.25 5.26 -15.49
N ILE A 99 13.37 6.23 -15.70
CA ILE A 99 12.79 6.53 -17.03
C ILE A 99 13.59 7.61 -17.77
N GLY A 100 14.28 8.48 -17.05
CA GLY A 100 14.85 9.71 -17.61
C GLY A 100 13.79 10.77 -17.90
N GLU A 101 12.63 10.70 -17.25
CA GLU A 101 11.52 11.64 -17.39
C GLU A 101 10.81 11.78 -16.03
N THR A 102 10.47 13.00 -15.63
CA THR A 102 9.64 13.22 -14.45
C THR A 102 8.23 12.66 -14.66
N VAL A 103 7.50 12.47 -13.57
CA VAL A 103 6.06 12.14 -13.63
C VAL A 103 5.28 13.21 -14.44
N ASP A 104 5.81 14.44 -14.55
CA ASP A 104 5.24 15.55 -15.32
C ASP A 104 5.64 15.61 -16.79
N GLY A 105 6.44 14.67 -17.27
CA GLY A 105 6.84 14.64 -18.68
C GLY A 105 8.11 15.44 -18.99
N VAL A 106 8.82 15.94 -17.97
CA VAL A 106 10.06 16.68 -18.15
C VAL A 106 11.21 15.68 -18.29
N THR A 107 11.85 15.66 -19.45
CA THR A 107 12.95 14.73 -19.76
C THR A 107 14.25 15.17 -19.08
N ASP A 108 14.94 14.24 -18.43
CA ASP A 108 16.25 14.43 -17.80
C ASP A 108 17.02 13.10 -17.84
N VAL A 109 17.88 12.95 -18.86
CA VAL A 109 18.68 11.74 -19.10
C VAL A 109 20.04 11.77 -18.41
N THR A 110 20.33 12.82 -17.64
CA THR A 110 21.64 13.03 -17.00
C THR A 110 21.73 12.42 -15.60
N VAL A 111 20.60 11.99 -15.04
CA VAL A 111 20.53 11.39 -13.70
C VAL A 111 21.01 9.96 -13.66
N LYS A 112 21.68 9.60 -12.55
CA LYS A 112 22.13 8.24 -12.29
C LYS A 112 20.92 7.30 -12.15
N LYS A 113 20.83 6.32 -13.07
CA LYS A 113 19.86 5.22 -12.98
C LYS A 113 19.97 4.50 -11.64
N PRO A 114 18.84 4.11 -11.00
CA PRO A 114 18.90 3.29 -9.82
C PRO A 114 19.30 1.87 -10.21
N THR A 115 19.88 1.16 -9.26
CA THR A 115 20.12 -0.29 -9.34
C THR A 115 18.82 -1.04 -9.08
N VAL A 116 18.74 -2.29 -9.55
CA VAL A 116 17.62 -3.19 -9.22
C VAL A 116 17.53 -3.42 -7.71
N GLU A 117 18.66 -3.46 -7.01
CA GLU A 117 18.72 -3.64 -5.56
C GLU A 117 18.18 -2.43 -4.78
N GLU A 118 18.49 -1.20 -5.21
CA GLU A 118 17.89 0.02 -4.65
C GLU A 118 16.36 -0.03 -4.74
N LEU A 119 15.81 -0.37 -5.91
CA LEU A 119 14.37 -0.48 -6.11
C LEU A 119 13.76 -1.65 -5.34
N ALA A 120 14.43 -2.80 -5.28
CA ALA A 120 13.96 -3.97 -4.54
C ALA A 120 13.90 -3.71 -3.03
N THR A 121 14.88 -2.98 -2.49
CA THR A 121 14.91 -2.55 -1.08
C THR A 121 13.72 -1.64 -0.76
N LEU A 122 13.40 -0.70 -1.66
CA LEU A 122 12.23 0.15 -1.51
C LEU A 122 10.92 -0.66 -1.63
N ALA A 123 10.83 -1.62 -2.56
CA ALA A 123 9.68 -2.51 -2.68
C ALA A 123 9.44 -3.32 -1.39
N LEU A 124 10.50 -3.85 -0.78
CA LEU A 124 10.44 -4.57 0.49
C LEU A 124 9.99 -3.66 1.63
N THR A 125 10.48 -2.42 1.67
CA THR A 125 10.06 -1.41 2.65
C THR A 125 8.57 -1.12 2.53
N ILE A 126 8.08 -0.89 1.30
CA ILE A 126 6.66 -0.66 1.02
C ILE A 126 5.82 -1.88 1.43
N THR A 127 6.26 -3.09 1.09
CA THR A 127 5.56 -4.34 1.46
C THR A 127 5.46 -4.51 2.97
N THR A 128 6.52 -4.16 3.70
CA THR A 128 6.53 -4.18 5.17
C THR A 128 5.53 -3.18 5.74
N GLN A 129 5.44 -1.98 5.17
CA GLN A 129 4.45 -0.98 5.59
C GLN A 129 3.01 -1.41 5.26
N ILE A 130 2.77 -2.06 4.13
CA ILE A 130 1.47 -2.64 3.79
C ILE A 130 1.06 -3.68 4.85
N LYS A 131 2.00 -4.53 5.27
CA LYS A 131 1.74 -5.48 6.37
C LYS A 131 1.42 -4.76 7.68
N ALA A 132 2.16 -3.71 8.02
CA ALA A 132 1.88 -2.90 9.21
C ALA A 132 0.48 -2.26 9.15
N VAL A 133 0.02 -1.80 7.98
CA VAL A 133 -1.36 -1.32 7.77
C VAL A 133 -2.38 -2.43 8.02
N ALA A 134 -2.14 -3.63 7.52
CA ALA A 134 -3.03 -4.78 7.74
C ALA A 134 -3.13 -5.13 9.23
N ASP A 135 -1.98 -5.25 9.91
CA ASP A 135 -1.92 -5.59 11.33
C ASP A 135 -2.61 -4.50 12.20
N ALA A 136 -2.39 -3.21 11.89
CA ALA A 136 -3.06 -2.10 12.54
C ALA A 136 -4.57 -2.06 12.24
N SER A 137 -4.99 -2.43 11.03
CA SER A 137 -6.41 -2.52 10.65
C SER A 137 -7.11 -3.64 11.42
N THR A 138 -6.43 -4.74 11.74
CA THR A 138 -6.96 -5.76 12.66
C THR A 138 -7.14 -5.17 14.06
N ALA A 139 -6.16 -4.42 14.58
CA ALA A 139 -6.26 -3.78 15.90
C ALA A 139 -7.40 -2.74 15.99
N VAL A 140 -7.73 -2.05 14.89
CA VAL A 140 -8.90 -1.16 14.81
C VAL A 140 -10.21 -1.90 15.11
N THR A 141 -10.32 -3.19 14.74
CA THR A 141 -11.55 -3.97 14.97
C THR A 141 -11.74 -4.38 16.43
N THR A 142 -10.65 -4.51 17.19
CA THR A 142 -10.67 -4.95 18.59
C THR A 142 -10.68 -3.80 19.58
N ALA A 143 -10.04 -2.67 19.22
CA ALA A 143 -9.96 -1.45 20.05
C ALA A 143 -11.30 -0.94 20.62
N PRO A 144 -12.46 -1.03 19.93
CA PRO A 144 -13.75 -0.62 20.52
C PRO A 144 -14.12 -1.33 21.82
N ALA A 145 -13.67 -2.57 22.03
CA ALA A 145 -13.93 -3.29 23.27
C ALA A 145 -13.23 -2.62 24.46
N ASP A 146 -11.99 -2.18 24.28
CA ASP A 146 -11.21 -1.51 25.32
C ASP A 146 -11.77 -0.12 25.63
N ILE A 147 -12.32 0.58 24.62
CA ILE A 147 -12.99 1.87 24.81
C ILE A 147 -14.24 1.72 25.68
N LYS A 148 -15.00 0.63 25.53
CA LYS A 148 -16.20 0.37 26.36
C LYS A 148 -15.87 0.20 27.84
N ASN A 149 -14.67 -0.30 28.14
CA ASN A 149 -14.19 -0.50 29.52
C ASN A 149 -13.43 0.71 30.06
N ALA A 150 -13.22 1.75 29.27
CA ALA A 150 -12.49 2.95 29.66
C ALA A 150 -13.35 3.86 30.56
N SER A 151 -12.69 4.67 31.39
CA SER A 151 -13.40 5.65 32.22
C SER A 151 -14.12 6.71 31.38
N PRO A 152 -15.16 7.39 31.90
CA PRO A 152 -15.86 8.46 31.20
C PRO A 152 -14.95 9.60 30.69
N MET A 153 -13.80 9.84 31.36
CA MET A 153 -12.81 10.82 30.91
C MET A 153 -11.90 10.33 29.78
N GLN A 154 -11.66 9.02 29.68
CA GLN A 154 -10.79 8.41 28.67
C GLN A 154 -11.54 8.06 27.40
N ALA A 155 -12.77 7.56 27.51
CA ALA A 155 -13.55 7.03 26.38
C ALA A 155 -13.68 8.01 25.19
N PRO A 156 -13.96 9.32 25.39
CA PRO A 156 -14.01 10.27 24.28
C PRO A 156 -12.65 10.48 23.59
N LYS A 157 -11.56 10.53 24.36
CA LYS A 157 -10.20 10.68 23.82
C LYS A 157 -9.79 9.43 23.04
N ALA A 158 -10.11 8.25 23.56
CA ALA A 158 -9.82 6.98 22.93
C ALA A 158 -10.62 6.82 21.63
N THR A 159 -11.88 7.26 21.61
CA THR A 159 -12.69 7.30 20.38
C THR A 159 -12.07 8.21 19.33
N LYS A 160 -11.60 9.41 19.71
CA LYS A 160 -10.89 10.31 18.80
C LYS A 160 -9.61 9.66 18.26
N ALA A 161 -8.84 8.99 19.10
CA ALA A 161 -7.61 8.33 18.70
C ALA A 161 -7.83 7.11 17.79
N LEU A 162 -8.90 6.34 18.02
CA LEU A 162 -9.32 5.27 17.14
C LEU A 162 -9.76 5.80 15.77
N ASN A 163 -10.52 6.89 15.71
CA ASN A 163 -10.94 7.50 14.45
C ASN A 163 -9.74 8.06 13.67
N TYR A 164 -8.82 8.73 14.34
CA TYR A 164 -7.54 9.13 13.73
C TYR A 164 -6.82 7.93 13.09
N SER A 165 -6.75 6.81 13.82
CA SER A 165 -6.08 5.60 13.33
C SER A 165 -6.76 5.03 12.09
N LYS A 166 -8.10 5.01 12.06
CA LYS A 166 -8.89 4.61 10.88
C LYS A 166 -8.59 5.50 9.67
N ASP A 167 -8.61 6.82 9.87
CA ASP A 167 -8.36 7.79 8.80
C ASP A 167 -6.93 7.66 8.27
N ALA A 168 -5.94 7.56 9.17
CA ALA A 168 -4.54 7.37 8.82
C ALA A 168 -4.32 6.11 7.97
N LEU A 169 -4.92 4.98 8.38
CA LEU A 169 -4.80 3.69 7.67
C LEU A 169 -5.54 3.71 6.34
N ALA A 170 -6.71 4.33 6.26
CA ALA A 170 -7.49 4.48 5.03
C ALA A 170 -6.78 5.36 3.99
N LEU A 171 -5.95 6.32 4.43
CA LEU A 171 -5.08 7.10 3.56
C LEU A 171 -3.83 6.31 3.15
N ALA A 172 -3.13 5.70 4.13
CA ALA A 172 -1.86 5.00 3.92
C ALA A 172 -1.98 3.77 3.03
N GLY A 173 -3.01 2.92 3.24
CA GLY A 173 -3.15 1.64 2.56
C GLY A 173 -3.17 1.76 1.02
N PRO A 174 -4.12 2.50 0.43
CA PRO A 174 -4.20 2.67 -1.02
C PRO A 174 -2.94 3.33 -1.62
N GLU A 175 -2.36 4.29 -0.91
CA GLU A 175 -1.16 5.00 -1.39
C GLU A 175 0.06 4.08 -1.43
N LEU A 176 0.28 3.27 -0.39
CA LEU A 176 1.35 2.28 -0.36
C LEU A 176 1.18 1.21 -1.45
N GLN A 177 -0.06 0.79 -1.73
CA GLN A 177 -0.36 -0.16 -2.81
C GLN A 177 -0.04 0.43 -4.19
N LEU A 178 -0.41 1.69 -4.43
CA LEU A 178 -0.04 2.40 -5.65
C LEU A 178 1.48 2.51 -5.80
N ASN A 179 2.17 2.92 -4.74
CA ASN A 179 3.63 3.02 -4.73
C ASN A 179 4.32 1.67 -5.01
N LEU A 180 3.79 0.56 -4.48
CA LEU A 180 4.31 -0.77 -4.75
C LEU A 180 4.17 -1.15 -6.24
N LYS A 181 3.02 -0.87 -6.85
CA LYS A 181 2.80 -1.10 -8.29
C LYS A 181 3.81 -0.31 -9.13
N VAL A 182 4.03 0.96 -8.79
CA VAL A 182 5.01 1.82 -9.46
C VAL A 182 6.40 1.22 -9.36
N ILE A 183 6.89 0.90 -8.15
CA ILE A 183 8.23 0.33 -7.98
C ILE A 183 8.39 -1.01 -8.72
N ASN A 184 7.39 -1.89 -8.68
CA ASN A 184 7.45 -3.16 -9.41
C ASN A 184 7.54 -2.95 -10.92
N ASN A 185 6.80 -1.98 -11.48
CA ASN A 185 6.92 -1.62 -12.90
C ASN A 185 8.31 -1.04 -13.22
N LEU A 186 8.89 -0.21 -12.34
CA LEU A 186 10.24 0.33 -12.52
C LEU A 186 11.31 -0.78 -12.48
N ILE A 187 11.19 -1.74 -11.56
CA ILE A 187 12.08 -2.92 -11.49
C ILE A 187 12.01 -3.72 -12.80
N ALA A 188 10.80 -4.01 -13.28
CA ALA A 188 10.63 -4.74 -14.53
C ALA A 188 11.18 -3.95 -15.73
N THR A 189 11.00 -2.63 -15.75
CA THR A 189 11.57 -1.75 -16.77
C THR A 189 13.09 -1.84 -16.80
N LEU A 190 13.77 -1.74 -15.65
CA LEU A 190 15.24 -1.85 -15.58
C LEU A 190 15.74 -3.23 -16.05
N LYS A 191 15.07 -4.31 -15.62
CA LYS A 191 15.43 -5.68 -16.04
C LYS A 191 15.29 -5.86 -17.55
N SER A 192 14.21 -5.35 -18.15
CA SER A 192 13.99 -5.42 -19.61
C SER A 192 15.00 -4.60 -20.42
N ALA A 193 15.58 -3.55 -19.82
CA ALA A 193 16.61 -2.73 -20.45
C ALA A 193 17.97 -3.44 -20.44
N ASN A 194 18.30 -4.18 -19.37
CA ASN A 194 19.54 -4.96 -19.24
C ASN A 194 19.54 -6.28 -20.03
N ASN A 195 18.38 -6.74 -20.51
CA ASN A 195 18.28 -7.92 -21.40
C ASN A 195 18.53 -7.57 -22.89
N ASN A 196 19.34 -6.54 -23.19
CA ASN A 196 19.81 -6.23 -24.56
C ASN A 196 21.33 -6.14 -24.59
#